data_AF-A0A652NNW9-F1
#
_entry.id   AF-A0A652NNW9-F1
#
_cell.length_a   1.000
_cell.length_b   1.000
_cell.length_c   1.000
_cell.angle_alpha   90.00
_cell.angle_beta   90.00
_cell.angle_gamma   90.00
#
_symmetry.space_group_name_H-M   'P 1'
#
loop_
_entity.id
_entity.type
_entity.pdbx_description
1 polymer ?
#
loop_
_entity_poly.entity_id
_entity_poly.type
_entity_poly.pdbx_seq_one_letter_code
_entity_poly.pdbx_strand_id
1 'polypeptide(L)'
;MFNTADGRRVIVATGDGEHRHSVRLYGPGAWLATGATSEPAAVVLATAAWTGGAGLERTRAAAPFIHCGDWTLTREREPLDEVEPAWWFKLESRSRPSRTGRPRRLIRASNADLGRGPRTPATEDGLPGGRRAPTWRPP
;
A
#
# COMPACT_ATOMS: atom_id res chain seq x y z
N MET A 1 -1.83 15.26 12.22
CA MET A 1 -2.47 14.79 10.98
C MET A 1 -3.28 15.95 10.43
N PHE A 2 -3.12 16.27 9.15
CA PHE A 2 -3.82 17.38 8.49
C PHE A 2 -4.67 16.84 7.36
N ASN A 3 -5.92 17.28 7.25
CA ASN A 3 -6.86 16.90 6.20
C ASN A 3 -7.38 18.15 5.50
N THR A 4 -7.67 18.03 4.22
CA THR A 4 -8.29 19.08 3.40
C THR A 4 -9.63 18.59 2.84
N ALA A 5 -10.46 19.53 2.37
CA ALA A 5 -11.79 19.23 1.85
C ALA A 5 -11.77 18.40 0.56
N ASP A 6 -10.68 18.46 -0.21
CA ASP A 6 -10.47 17.69 -1.44
C ASP A 6 -9.93 16.27 -1.20
N GLY A 7 -9.98 15.79 0.06
CA GLY A 7 -9.57 14.42 0.42
C GLY A 7 -8.06 14.23 0.49
N ARG A 8 -7.26 15.30 0.38
CA ARG A 8 -5.82 15.22 0.65
C ARG A 8 -5.55 15.20 2.14
N ARG A 9 -4.48 14.48 2.49
CA ARG A 9 -4.06 14.31 3.88
C ARG A 9 -2.55 14.25 4.03
N VAL A 10 -2.05 14.79 5.13
CA VAL A 10 -0.65 14.65 5.57
C VAL A 10 -0.60 13.95 6.92
N ILE A 11 0.25 12.92 7.01
CA ILE A 11 0.66 12.32 8.27
C ILE A 11 2.13 12.65 8.50
N VAL A 12 2.41 13.30 9.62
CA VAL A 12 3.77 13.52 10.14
C VAL A 12 3.93 12.64 11.37
N ALA A 13 4.99 11.84 11.42
CA ALA A 13 5.35 11.06 12.59
C ALA A 13 6.82 11.27 12.91
N THR A 14 7.10 11.54 14.18
CA THR A 14 8.46 11.69 14.72
C THR A 14 8.91 10.32 15.21
N GLY A 15 10.09 9.86 14.78
CA GLY A 15 10.67 8.61 15.29
C GLY A 15 11.50 8.82 16.54
N ASP A 16 11.53 7.82 17.42
CA ASP A 16 12.09 7.91 18.78
C ASP A 16 13.64 7.92 18.83
N GLY A 17 14.34 7.88 17.69
CA GLY A 17 15.79 7.61 17.67
C GLY A 17 16.71 8.62 16.97
N GLU A 18 16.21 9.57 16.15
CA GLU A 18 17.10 10.36 15.27
C GLU A 18 16.61 11.79 14.94
N HIS A 19 15.69 12.38 15.70
CA HIS A 19 15.04 13.66 15.35
C HIS A 19 14.48 13.68 13.91
N ARG A 20 14.17 12.50 13.37
CA ARG A 20 13.76 12.34 11.99
C ARG A 20 12.25 12.33 11.91
N HIS A 21 11.71 13.32 11.23
CA HIS A 21 10.31 13.43 10.92
C HIS A 21 10.03 12.64 9.63
N SER A 22 9.14 11.66 9.72
CA SER A 22 8.58 10.98 8.56
C SER A 22 7.31 11.67 8.11
N VAL A 23 7.19 11.89 6.81
CA VAL A 23 6.05 12.54 6.17
C VAL A 23 5.42 11.55 5.18
N ARG A 24 4.10 11.47 5.19
CA ARG A 24 3.30 10.71 4.22
C ARG A 24 2.21 11.61 3.66
N LEU A 25 2.17 11.74 2.34
CA LEU A 25 1.19 12.52 1.59
C LEU A 25 0.17 11.58 0.96
N TYR A 26 -1.10 11.85 1.24
CA TYR A 26 -2.23 11.09 0.74
C TYR A 26 -3.08 12.01 -0.13
N GLY A 27 -3.52 11.48 -1.27
CA GLY A 27 -4.65 12.03 -2.02
C GLY A 27 -5.91 11.20 -1.75
N PRO A 28 -7.01 11.48 -2.45
CA PRO A 28 -8.25 10.71 -2.35
C PRO A 28 -7.98 9.20 -2.50
N GLY A 29 -8.23 8.45 -1.42
CA GLY A 29 -8.13 6.99 -1.41
C GLY A 29 -6.73 6.37 -1.54
N ALA A 30 -5.64 7.16 -1.59
CA ALA A 30 -4.30 6.59 -1.79
C ALA A 30 -3.15 7.36 -1.14
N TRP A 31 -2.12 6.61 -0.75
CA TRP A 31 -0.81 7.15 -0.37
C TRP A 31 0.00 7.43 -1.64
N LEU A 32 0.39 8.68 -1.84
CA LEU A 32 1.06 9.15 -3.06
C LEU A 32 2.55 9.43 -2.89
N ALA A 33 2.99 9.91 -1.72
CA ALA A 33 4.40 10.21 -1.53
C ALA A 33 4.86 10.10 -0.08
N THR A 34 6.16 9.91 0.11
CA THR A 34 6.75 9.86 1.45
C THR A 34 8.16 10.41 1.47
N GLY A 35 8.57 10.89 2.64
CA GLY A 35 9.92 11.34 2.87
C GLY A 35 10.26 11.26 4.34
N ALA A 36 11.55 11.36 4.66
CA ALA A 36 12.01 11.49 6.03
C ALA A 36 13.18 12.47 6.13
N THR A 37 13.01 13.51 6.94
CA THR A 37 14.00 14.59 7.14
C THR A 37 14.18 14.88 8.62
N SER A 38 15.37 15.32 9.02
CA SER A 38 15.63 15.86 10.36
C SER A 38 15.32 17.36 10.46
N GLU A 39 14.96 18.01 9.35
CA GLU A 39 14.71 19.44 9.28
C GLU A 39 13.20 19.75 9.42
N PRO A 40 12.75 20.33 10.54
CA PRO A 40 11.33 20.62 10.75
C PRO A 40 10.78 21.63 9.74
N ALA A 41 11.59 22.60 9.30
CA ALA A 41 11.18 23.59 8.30
C ALA A 41 10.80 22.92 6.97
N ALA A 42 11.56 21.91 6.54
CA ALA A 42 11.25 21.14 5.34
C ALA A 42 9.91 20.37 5.48
N VAL A 43 9.60 19.86 6.67
CA VAL A 43 8.30 19.21 6.95
C VAL A 43 7.15 20.21 6.82
N VAL A 44 7.32 21.42 7.34
CA VAL A 44 6.32 22.49 7.25
C VAL A 44 6.11 22.89 5.79
N LEU A 45 7.18 23.08 5.01
CA LEU A 45 7.09 23.39 3.58
C LEU A 45 6.34 22.30 2.80
N ALA A 46 6.68 21.02 3.03
CA ALA A 46 5.99 19.90 2.40
C ALA A 46 4.50 19.87 2.75
N THR A 47 4.18 20.09 4.03
CA THR A 47 2.80 20.07 4.54
C THR A 47 2.00 21.22 3.94
N ALA A 48 2.52 22.45 4.02
CA ALA A 48 1.87 23.65 3.51
C ALA A 48 1.64 23.58 1.99
N ALA A 49 2.63 23.12 1.22
CA ALA A 49 2.48 22.92 -0.22
C ALA A 49 1.35 21.91 -0.52
N TRP A 50 1.37 20.74 0.13
CA TRP A 50 0.40 19.69 -0.12
C TRP A 50 -1.03 20.09 0.28
N THR A 51 -1.21 20.60 1.49
CA THR A 51 -2.54 21.03 1.99
C THR A 51 -3.02 22.32 1.33
N GLY A 52 -2.11 23.11 0.76
CA GLY A 52 -2.43 24.26 -0.08
C GLY A 52 -2.84 23.90 -1.52
N GLY A 53 -2.96 22.61 -1.84
CA GLY A 53 -3.41 22.14 -3.15
C GLY A 53 -2.30 22.01 -4.20
N ALA A 54 -1.03 22.20 -3.84
CA ALA A 54 0.07 21.98 -4.78
C ALA A 54 0.14 20.51 -5.21
N GLY A 55 0.45 20.26 -6.47
CA GLY A 55 0.68 18.89 -6.94
C GLY A 55 1.96 18.27 -6.36
N LEU A 56 2.17 16.97 -6.58
CA LEU A 56 3.34 16.21 -6.14
C LEU A 56 4.64 16.81 -6.67
N GLU A 57 4.68 17.26 -7.92
CA GLU A 57 5.87 17.88 -8.51
C GLU A 57 6.24 19.19 -7.79
N ARG A 58 5.27 20.08 -7.58
CA ARG A 58 5.50 21.34 -6.84
C ARG A 58 5.83 21.07 -5.37
N THR A 59 5.18 20.09 -4.76
CA THR A 59 5.45 19.69 -3.38
C THR A 59 6.88 19.16 -3.26
N ARG A 60 7.35 18.35 -4.22
CA ARG A 60 8.74 17.86 -4.28
C ARG A 60 9.73 18.99 -4.56
N ALA A 61 9.40 19.95 -5.40
CA ALA A 61 10.25 21.12 -5.63
C ALA A 61 10.44 21.96 -4.35
N ALA A 62 9.37 22.14 -3.57
CA ALA A 62 9.43 22.81 -2.26
C ALA A 62 10.08 21.96 -1.16
N ALA A 63 10.02 20.63 -1.28
CA ALA A 63 10.52 19.67 -0.30
C ALA A 63 11.18 18.45 -0.99
N PRO A 64 12.47 18.56 -1.39
CA PRO A 64 13.15 17.54 -2.19
C PRO A 64 13.29 16.16 -1.52
N PHE A 65 13.14 16.10 -0.19
CA PHE A 65 13.15 14.85 0.57
C PHE A 65 11.88 14.00 0.36
N ILE A 66 10.86 14.54 -0.30
CA ILE A 66 9.65 13.82 -0.67
C ILE A 66 9.90 13.00 -1.94
N HIS A 67 9.65 11.71 -1.83
CA HIS A 67 9.76 10.74 -2.92
C HIS A 67 8.37 10.23 -3.33
N CYS A 68 8.13 10.25 -4.62
CA CYS A 68 6.91 9.80 -5.28
C CYS A 68 7.30 8.86 -6.43
N GLY A 69 6.53 7.79 -6.64
CA GLY A 69 6.77 6.85 -7.74
C GLY A 69 6.15 7.36 -9.04
N ASP A 70 6.61 6.89 -10.20
CA ASP A 70 6.13 7.38 -11.49
C ASP A 70 4.60 7.23 -11.65
N TRP A 71 4.01 6.15 -11.14
CA TRP A 71 2.55 5.93 -11.15
C TRP A 71 1.78 7.01 -10.39
N THR A 72 2.38 7.61 -9.34
CA THR A 72 1.73 8.64 -8.52
C THR A 72 1.65 9.97 -9.26
N LEU A 73 2.66 10.26 -10.09
CA LEU A 73 2.66 11.41 -10.99
C LEU A 73 1.66 11.23 -12.13
N THR A 74 1.59 10.02 -12.70
CA THR A 74 0.57 9.67 -13.70
C THR A 74 -0.84 9.83 -13.12
N ARG A 75 -1.08 9.33 -11.91
CA ARG A 75 -2.38 9.46 -11.22
C ARG A 75 -2.78 10.91 -10.96
N GLU A 76 -1.83 11.77 -10.61
CA GLU A 76 -2.13 13.17 -10.37
C GLU A 76 -2.58 13.90 -11.66
N ARG A 77 -2.07 13.45 -12.81
CA ARG A 77 -2.43 14.00 -14.12
C ARG A 77 -3.72 13.38 -14.68
N GLU A 78 -3.99 12.12 -14.36
CA GLU A 78 -5.16 11.38 -14.83
C GLU A 78 -5.80 10.61 -13.68
N PRO A 79 -7.05 10.92 -13.28
CA PRO A 79 -7.73 10.21 -12.20
C PRO A 79 -7.94 8.73 -12.56
N LEU A 80 -7.03 7.87 -12.10
CA LEU A 80 -7.19 6.42 -12.21
C LEU A 80 -8.34 5.94 -11.32
N ASP A 81 -9.09 4.92 -11.78
CA ASP A 81 -10.15 4.24 -11.02
C ASP A 81 -9.62 3.77 -9.66
N GLU A 82 -10.43 3.78 -8.61
CA GLU A 82 -9.98 3.65 -7.22
C GLU A 82 -9.24 2.32 -6.91
N VAL A 83 -9.49 1.28 -7.70
CA VAL A 83 -8.93 -0.07 -7.52
C VAL A 83 -7.46 -0.15 -7.95
N GLU A 84 -7.11 0.45 -9.08
CA GLU A 84 -5.78 0.30 -9.69
C GLU A 84 -4.65 0.92 -8.82
N PRO A 85 -4.85 2.09 -8.19
CA PRO A 85 -3.88 2.71 -7.30
C PRO A 85 -3.69 1.96 -5.99
N ALA A 86 -4.73 1.30 -5.46
CA ALA A 86 -4.60 0.46 -4.28
C ALA A 86 -3.69 -0.76 -4.58
N TRP A 87 -3.72 -1.27 -5.82
CA TRP A 87 -2.85 -2.33 -6.29
C TRP A 87 -1.41 -1.86 -6.52
N TRP A 88 -1.19 -0.73 -7.20
CA TRP A 88 0.14 -0.15 -7.38
C TRP A 88 0.81 0.19 -6.05
N PHE A 89 0.03 0.75 -5.12
CA PHE A 89 0.47 0.99 -3.75
C PHE A 89 0.95 -0.30 -3.05
N LYS A 90 0.19 -1.40 -3.19
CA LYS A 90 0.51 -2.68 -2.58
C LYS A 90 1.77 -3.31 -3.19
N LEU A 91 1.99 -3.13 -4.49
CA LEU A 91 3.21 -3.58 -5.19
C LEU A 91 4.42 -2.77 -4.73
N GLU A 92 4.35 -1.44 -4.72
CA GLU A 92 5.50 -0.62 -4.35
C GLU A 92 5.85 -0.75 -2.86
N SER A 93 4.86 -0.88 -1.99
CA SER A 93 5.07 -1.16 -0.56
C SER A 93 5.77 -2.50 -0.30
N ARG A 94 5.59 -3.49 -1.19
CA ARG A 94 6.31 -4.78 -1.14
C ARG A 94 7.74 -4.67 -1.67
N SER A 95 7.96 -3.82 -2.66
CA SER A 95 9.28 -3.58 -3.25
C SER A 95 10.18 -2.72 -2.35
N ARG A 96 9.60 -1.83 -1.54
CA ARG A 96 10.37 -1.03 -0.58
C ARG A 96 10.93 -1.93 0.54
N PRO A 97 12.24 -1.86 0.85
CA PRO A 97 12.82 -2.62 1.93
C PRO A 97 12.13 -2.22 3.24
N SER A 98 11.39 -3.14 3.83
CA SER A 98 10.76 -2.92 5.13
C SER A 98 11.84 -2.58 6.17
N ARG A 99 11.71 -1.45 6.87
CA ARG A 99 12.60 -1.08 7.99
C ARG A 99 12.67 -2.12 9.11
N THR A 100 11.72 -3.07 9.17
CA THR A 100 11.61 -4.06 10.24
C THR A 100 11.85 -5.51 9.80
N GLY A 101 12.15 -5.78 8.53
CA GLY A 101 12.37 -7.14 7.98
C GLY A 101 11.20 -8.14 8.08
N ARG A 102 10.19 -7.86 8.91
CA ARG A 102 9.04 -8.73 9.21
C ARG A 102 8.13 -9.04 8.02
N PRO A 103 7.80 -8.09 7.12
CA PRO A 103 6.94 -8.37 5.97
C PRO A 103 7.52 -9.42 5.03
N ARG A 104 8.84 -9.41 4.81
CA ARG A 104 9.53 -10.38 3.96
C ARG A 104 9.48 -11.81 4.52
N ARG A 105 9.53 -11.96 5.84
CA ARG A 105 9.41 -13.29 6.50
C ARG A 105 8.00 -13.87 6.37
N LEU A 106 6.97 -13.06 6.54
CA LEU A 106 5.58 -13.50 6.38
C LEU A 106 5.24 -13.84 4.93
N ILE A 107 5.71 -13.04 3.96
CA ILE A 107 5.51 -13.33 2.53
C ILE A 107 6.27 -14.60 2.13
N ARG A 108 7.51 -14.80 2.61
CA ARG A 108 8.25 -16.04 2.35
C ARG A 108 7.58 -17.26 3.00
N ALA A 109 7.01 -17.10 4.20
CA ALA A 109 6.24 -18.15 4.87
C ALA A 109 4.95 -18.50 4.11
N SER A 110 4.17 -17.50 3.68
CA SER A 110 2.98 -17.73 2.85
C SER A 110 3.32 -18.36 1.49
N ASN A 111 4.39 -17.91 0.84
CA ASN A 111 4.81 -18.52 -0.44
C ASN A 111 5.35 -19.95 -0.26
N ALA A 112 5.93 -20.27 0.90
CA ALA A 112 6.34 -21.63 1.24
C ALA A 112 5.13 -22.53 1.53
N ASP A 113 4.04 -21.99 2.09
CA ASP A 113 2.77 -22.71 2.26
C ASP A 113 2.05 -22.91 0.92
N LEU A 114 2.07 -21.93 0.02
CA LEU A 114 1.49 -22.05 -1.32
C LEU A 114 2.32 -22.96 -2.25
N GLY A 115 3.59 -23.19 -1.94
CA GLY A 115 4.45 -24.17 -2.62
C GLY A 115 4.21 -25.61 -2.16
N ARG A 116 3.47 -25.83 -1.07
CA ARG A 116 2.91 -27.14 -0.74
C ARG A 116 1.62 -27.26 -1.53
N GLY A 117 1.69 -27.97 -2.65
CA GLY A 117 0.51 -28.32 -3.44
C GLY A 117 -0.61 -28.89 -2.57
N PRO A 118 -1.86 -28.91 -3.10
CA PRO A 118 -3.01 -29.38 -2.34
C PRO A 118 -2.68 -30.72 -1.69
N ARG A 119 -2.89 -30.83 -0.37
CA ARG A 119 -2.91 -32.14 0.28
C ARG A 119 -4.01 -32.92 -0.43
N THR A 120 -3.62 -33.85 -1.29
CA THR A 120 -4.52 -34.85 -1.83
C THR A 120 -5.22 -35.47 -0.63
N PRO A 121 -6.56 -35.40 -0.50
CA PRO A 121 -7.24 -36.25 0.46
C PRO A 121 -6.86 -37.68 0.07
N ALA A 122 -6.38 -38.45 1.04
CA ALA A 122 -6.04 -39.84 0.82
C ALA A 122 -7.26 -40.53 0.17
N THR A 123 -7.05 -41.09 -1.01
CA THR A 123 -7.98 -42.04 -1.62
C THR A 123 -8.03 -43.25 -0.69
N GLU A 124 -8.99 -43.28 0.23
CA GLU A 124 -9.41 -44.52 0.87
C GLU A 124 -10.16 -45.35 -0.18
N ASP A 125 -9.44 -46.28 -0.80
CA ASP A 125 -10.06 -47.43 -1.48
C ASP A 125 -10.57 -48.41 -0.42
N GLY A 126 -11.91 -48.50 -0.29
CA GLY A 126 -12.57 -49.50 0.56
C GLY A 126 -14.05 -49.24 0.85
N LEU A 127 -14.92 -49.33 -0.16
CA LEU A 127 -16.40 -49.39 -0.05
C LEU A 127 -16.89 -50.63 0.77
N PRO A 128 -18.16 -50.75 1.24
CA PRO A 128 -19.40 -50.15 0.70
C PRO A 128 -20.47 -49.67 1.72
N GLY A 129 -21.31 -48.71 1.33
CA GLY A 129 -22.51 -48.36 2.12
C GLY A 129 -23.32 -47.23 1.51
N GLY A 130 -24.50 -47.54 1.00
CA GLY A 130 -25.29 -46.67 0.11
C GLY A 130 -25.73 -45.31 0.66
N ARG A 131 -25.98 -44.38 -0.27
CA ARG A 131 -27.30 -43.76 -0.48
C ARG A 131 -27.28 -42.94 -1.78
N ARG A 132 -28.36 -43.01 -2.54
CA ARG A 132 -28.56 -42.37 -3.85
C ARG A 132 -28.55 -40.83 -3.70
N ALA A 133 -27.93 -40.13 -4.66
CA ALA A 133 -28.06 -38.69 -4.83
C ALA A 133 -29.37 -38.35 -5.57
N PRO A 134 -30.08 -37.26 -5.21
CA PRO A 134 -31.21 -36.76 -5.99
C PRO A 134 -30.71 -36.00 -7.23
N THR A 135 -31.20 -36.39 -8.40
CA THR A 135 -30.97 -35.67 -9.66
C THR A 135 -31.81 -34.40 -9.68
N TRP A 136 -31.17 -33.24 -9.71
CA TRP A 136 -31.81 -31.95 -9.97
C TRP A 136 -31.62 -31.60 -11.46
N ARG A 137 -32.70 -31.25 -12.16
CA ARG A 137 -32.68 -30.71 -13.54
C ARG A 137 -33.10 -29.23 -13.47
N PRO A 138 -32.41 -28.31 -14.16
CA PRO A 138 -32.88 -26.94 -14.30
C PRO A 138 -33.94 -26.80 -15.42
N PRO A 139 -34.71 -25.70 -15.43
CA PRO A 139 -35.69 -25.36 -16.46
C PRO A 139 -35.05 -24.99 -17.81
#